data_AF-A0A510KKR2-F1
#
_entry.id   AF-A0A510KKR2-F1
#
_cell.length_a   1.000
_cell.length_b   1.000
_cell.length_c   1.000
_cell.angle_alpha   90.00
_cell.angle_beta   90.00
_cell.angle_gamma   90.00
#
_symmetry.space_group_name_H-M   'P 1'
#
loop_
_entity.id
_entity.type
_entity.pdbx_description
1 polymer ?
#
loop_
_entity_poly.entity_id
_entity_poly.type
_entity_poly.pdbx_seq_one_letter_code
_entity_poly.pdbx_strand_id
1 'polypeptide(L)'
;MFFYYKKILAIIISFFYILVNYNFYNSIFHEYTNDRIFQITLWLGIVEVLFWIMLLYSVFYLENRNISNNLDGKGREAVELEERKDIRDLLICFSIFLVSLICVNISRVILQSSPYMNDVVSTVNSYVLFFGGTRVLFIFSTIVFIFIAVSRRNVFLISISVLNMGVSVMIWLDFDANITAIMRIIIAILAIVYYILLKNIIKYSFKQTDNPELENIK
;
A
#
# COMPACT_ATOMS: atom_id res chain seq x y z
N MET A 1 -4.01 22.47 -6.79
CA MET A 1 -3.98 22.60 -5.31
C MET A 1 -4.28 21.27 -4.60
N PHE A 2 -5.38 20.57 -4.90
CA PHE A 2 -5.78 19.31 -4.24
C PHE A 2 -4.72 18.18 -4.26
N PHE A 3 -3.98 18.02 -5.36
CA PHE A 3 -2.95 16.99 -5.49
C PHE A 3 -1.72 17.23 -4.59
N TYR A 4 -1.36 18.50 -4.37
CA TYR A 4 -0.24 18.89 -3.51
C TYR A 4 -0.55 18.58 -2.03
N TYR A 5 -1.78 18.88 -1.59
CA TYR A 5 -2.25 18.51 -0.26
C TYR A 5 -2.24 16.99 -0.03
N LYS A 6 -2.65 16.19 -1.03
CA LYS A 6 -2.60 14.72 -0.96
C LYS A 6 -1.17 14.19 -0.81
N LYS A 7 -0.21 14.76 -1.55
CA LYS A 7 1.21 14.40 -1.45
C LYS A 7 1.78 14.72 -0.08
N ILE A 8 1.50 15.91 0.46
CA ILE A 8 1.92 16.28 1.83
C ILE A 8 1.30 15.32 2.86
N LEU A 9 0.01 15.05 2.75
CA LEU A 9 -0.69 14.12 3.65
C LEU A 9 -0.08 12.72 3.59
N ALA A 10 0.27 12.21 2.41
CA ALA A 10 0.93 10.92 2.24
C ALA A 10 2.31 10.87 2.91
N ILE A 11 3.08 11.96 2.81
CA ILE A 11 4.38 12.09 3.48
C ILE A 11 4.19 12.12 5.01
N ILE A 12 3.21 12.88 5.51
CA ILE A 12 2.89 12.95 6.95
C ILE A 12 2.50 11.57 7.48
N ILE A 13 1.62 10.84 6.78
CA ILE A 13 1.21 9.48 7.17
C ILE A 13 2.42 8.53 7.15
N SER A 14 3.30 8.64 6.15
CA SER A 14 4.52 7.83 6.09
C SER A 14 5.46 8.13 7.26
N PHE A 15 5.55 9.39 7.69
CA PHE A 15 6.30 9.77 8.89
C PHE A 15 5.68 9.19 10.18
N PHE A 16 4.36 9.28 10.34
CA PHE A 16 3.67 8.62 11.45
C PHE A 16 3.89 7.10 11.43
N TYR A 17 3.91 6.49 10.25
CA TYR A 17 4.17 5.07 10.08
C TYR A 17 5.57 4.67 10.58
N ILE A 18 6.58 5.53 10.39
CA ILE A 18 7.92 5.34 10.99
C ILE A 18 7.82 5.37 12.52
N LEU A 19 7.14 6.36 13.09
CA LEU A 19 7.03 6.52 14.55
C LEU A 19 6.35 5.34 15.23
N VAL A 20 5.23 4.85 14.68
CA VAL A 20 4.53 3.69 15.27
C VAL A 20 5.34 2.40 15.14
N ASN A 21 6.08 2.21 14.04
CA ASN A 21 6.98 1.05 13.90
C ASN A 21 8.18 1.14 14.85
N TYR A 22 8.72 2.34 15.07
CA TYR A 22 9.78 2.55 16.07
C TYR A 22 9.29 2.25 17.48
N ASN A 23 8.08 2.70 17.83
CA ASN A 23 7.48 2.40 19.13
C ASN A 23 7.22 0.90 19.31
N PHE A 24 6.76 0.23 18.26
CA PHE A 24 6.55 -1.21 18.26
C PHE A 24 7.86 -2.02 18.33
N TYR A 25 8.93 -1.55 17.68
CA TYR A 25 10.26 -2.13 17.85
C TYR A 25 10.73 -2.00 19.32
N ASN A 26 10.52 -0.84 19.93
CA ASN A 26 10.91 -0.60 21.33
C ASN A 26 10.12 -1.44 22.34
N SER A 27 8.92 -1.92 22.02
CA SER A 27 8.15 -2.76 22.94
C SER A 27 8.74 -4.16 23.15
N ILE A 28 9.74 -4.55 22.37
CA ILE A 28 10.47 -5.81 22.57
C ILE A 28 11.49 -5.69 23.70
N PHE A 29 12.09 -4.51 23.85
CA PHE A 29 13.16 -4.26 24.82
C PHE A 29 12.62 -3.76 26.16
N HIS A 30 11.31 -3.57 26.28
CA HIS A 30 10.66 -3.07 27.48
C HIS A 30 9.49 -3.96 27.85
N GLU A 31 9.42 -4.34 29.12
CA GLU A 31 8.27 -5.05 29.68
C GLU A 31 7.11 -4.06 29.87
N TYR A 32 6.25 -3.98 28.86
CA TYR A 32 5.04 -3.19 28.93
C TYR A 32 3.85 -4.00 29.43
N THR A 33 2.90 -3.31 30.07
CA THR A 33 1.61 -3.91 30.40
C THR A 33 0.86 -4.31 29.14
N ASN A 34 0.02 -5.34 29.24
CA ASN A 34 -0.82 -5.81 28.14
C ASN A 34 -1.65 -4.68 27.49
N ASP A 35 -2.20 -3.77 28.29
CA ASP A 35 -2.94 -2.60 27.80
C ASP A 35 -2.07 -1.67 26.94
N ARG A 36 -0.81 -1.45 27.35
CA ARG A 36 0.13 -0.64 26.57
C ARG A 36 0.54 -1.34 25.28
N ILE A 37 0.75 -2.67 25.30
CA ILE A 37 1.02 -3.45 24.08
C ILE A 37 -0.19 -3.43 23.12
N PHE A 38 -1.39 -3.54 23.66
CA PHE A 38 -2.64 -3.40 22.90
C PHE A 38 -2.70 -2.04 22.19
N GLN A 39 -2.45 -0.95 22.90
CA GLN A 39 -2.46 0.39 22.30
C GLN A 39 -1.38 0.55 21.21
N ILE A 40 -0.16 0.06 21.45
CA ILE A 40 0.95 0.13 20.48
C ILE A 40 0.57 -0.62 19.19
N THR A 41 0.10 -1.87 19.32
CA THR A 41 -0.25 -2.72 18.18
C THR A 41 -1.47 -2.23 17.43
N LEU A 42 -2.47 -1.68 18.14
CA LEU A 42 -3.67 -1.09 17.54
C LEU A 42 -3.34 0.16 16.74
N TRP A 43 -2.55 1.09 17.30
CA TRP A 43 -2.12 2.29 16.58
C TRP A 43 -1.25 1.96 15.37
N LEU A 44 -0.36 0.98 15.50
CA LEU A 44 0.41 0.45 14.37
C LEU A 44 -0.52 -0.04 13.27
N GLY A 45 -1.52 -0.86 13.61
CA GLY A 45 -2.46 -1.43 12.64
C GLY A 45 -3.27 -0.36 11.89
N ILE A 46 -3.76 0.66 12.59
CA ILE A 46 -4.51 1.78 11.99
C ILE A 46 -3.64 2.57 11.01
N VAL A 47 -2.45 2.97 11.46
CA VAL A 47 -1.54 3.79 10.65
C VAL A 47 -0.99 3.00 9.46
N GLU A 48 -0.74 1.70 9.61
CA GLU A 48 -0.32 0.81 8.52
C GLU A 48 -1.37 0.73 7.41
N VAL A 49 -2.64 0.58 7.76
CA VAL A 49 -3.74 0.58 6.78
C VAL A 49 -3.83 1.91 6.05
N LEU A 50 -3.76 3.03 6.78
CA LEU A 50 -3.78 4.38 6.17
C LEU A 50 -2.59 4.60 5.24
N PHE A 51 -1.40 4.15 5.63
CA PHE A 51 -0.19 4.21 4.82
C PHE A 51 -0.36 3.47 3.49
N TRP A 52 -0.83 2.22 3.55
CA TRP A 52 -1.03 1.41 2.34
C TRP A 52 -2.14 1.95 1.45
N ILE A 53 -3.24 2.48 2.01
CA ILE A 53 -4.29 3.16 1.22
C ILE A 53 -3.69 4.32 0.43
N MET A 54 -2.88 5.17 1.06
CA MET A 54 -2.26 6.32 0.37
C MET A 54 -1.28 5.87 -0.71
N LEU A 55 -0.50 4.81 -0.45
CA LEU A 55 0.45 4.28 -1.41
C LEU A 55 -0.27 3.69 -2.64
N LEU A 56 -1.24 2.81 -2.43
CA LEU A 56 -2.03 2.20 -3.49
C LEU A 56 -2.82 3.25 -4.29
N TYR A 57 -3.36 4.27 -3.62
CA TYR A 57 -4.01 5.40 -4.30
C TYR A 57 -3.05 6.13 -5.27
N SER A 58 -1.80 6.31 -4.87
CA SER A 58 -0.80 6.92 -5.76
C SER A 58 -0.45 6.06 -6.97
N VAL A 59 -0.48 4.73 -6.82
CA VAL A 59 -0.27 3.77 -7.93
C VAL A 59 -1.41 3.86 -8.94
N PHE A 60 -2.65 4.05 -8.47
CA PHE A 60 -3.81 4.24 -9.34
C PHE A 60 -3.68 5.47 -10.24
N TYR A 61 -3.14 6.57 -9.71
CA TYR A 61 -2.94 7.80 -10.48
C TYR A 61 -1.87 7.65 -11.58
N LEU A 62 -0.88 6.80 -11.38
CA LEU A 62 0.14 6.51 -12.40
C LEU A 62 -0.41 5.70 -13.57
N GLU A 63 -1.43 4.86 -13.35
CA GLU A 63 -1.98 4.01 -14.40
C GLU A 63 -2.77 4.77 -15.45
N ASN A 64 -3.61 5.70 -15.01
CA ASN A 64 -4.43 6.53 -15.88
C ASN A 64 -3.61 7.33 -16.91
N ARG A 65 -2.30 7.50 -16.66
CA ARG A 65 -1.37 8.22 -17.53
C ARG A 65 -0.67 7.34 -18.57
N ASN A 66 -0.38 6.07 -18.26
CA ASN A 66 0.28 5.18 -19.21
C ASN A 66 -0.69 4.68 -20.28
N ILE A 67 -1.92 4.40 -19.85
CA ILE A 67 -3.03 4.05 -20.71
C ILE A 67 -3.24 5.15 -21.76
N SER A 68 -3.42 6.42 -21.36
CA SER A 68 -3.70 7.52 -22.30
C SER A 68 -2.63 7.71 -23.39
N ASN A 69 -1.39 7.28 -23.14
CA ASN A 69 -0.27 7.44 -24.08
C ASN A 69 -0.13 6.25 -25.05
N ASN A 70 -0.66 5.06 -24.73
CA ASN A 70 -0.55 3.85 -25.55
C ASN A 70 -1.75 3.62 -26.49
N LEU A 71 -2.76 4.48 -26.40
CA LEU A 71 -4.04 4.34 -27.07
C LEU A 71 -4.17 5.15 -28.35
N ASP A 72 -3.07 5.78 -28.78
CA ASP A 72 -2.96 6.54 -30.02
C ASP A 72 -3.01 5.58 -31.23
N GLY A 73 -4.20 5.04 -31.53
CA GLY A 73 -4.43 4.15 -32.68
C GLY A 73 -5.54 3.09 -32.57
N LYS A 74 -6.14 2.83 -31.38
CA LYS A 74 -7.30 1.91 -31.24
C LYS A 74 -8.63 2.67 -31.26
N GLY A 75 -9.71 2.03 -31.75
CA GLY A 75 -11.05 2.62 -31.76
C GLY A 75 -11.55 2.93 -30.34
N ARG A 76 -12.03 4.16 -30.10
CA ARG A 76 -12.38 4.72 -28.77
C ARG A 76 -13.19 3.80 -27.86
N GLU A 77 -14.14 3.03 -28.40
CA GLU A 77 -15.00 2.15 -27.60
C GLU A 77 -14.28 0.91 -27.04
N ALA A 78 -13.38 0.30 -27.82
CA ALA A 78 -12.61 -0.86 -27.37
C ALA A 78 -11.58 -0.48 -26.29
N VAL A 79 -11.07 0.74 -26.40
CA VAL A 79 -10.14 1.36 -25.47
C VAL A 79 -10.80 1.58 -24.11
N GLU A 80 -11.94 2.28 -24.07
CA GLU A 80 -12.65 2.55 -22.81
C GLU A 80 -13.09 1.28 -22.08
N LEU A 81 -13.41 0.21 -22.81
CA LEU A 81 -13.78 -1.08 -22.23
C LEU A 81 -12.58 -1.79 -21.59
N GLU A 82 -11.42 -1.79 -22.27
CA GLU A 82 -10.16 -2.34 -21.74
C GLU A 82 -9.71 -1.57 -20.48
N GLU A 83 -9.79 -0.23 -20.50
CA GLU A 83 -9.46 0.62 -19.35
C GLU A 83 -10.34 0.34 -18.13
N ARG A 84 -11.66 0.24 -18.32
CA ARG A 84 -12.58 -0.06 -17.21
C ARG A 84 -12.35 -1.43 -16.61
N LYS A 85 -11.99 -2.42 -17.45
CA LYS A 85 -11.68 -3.77 -16.99
C LYS A 85 -10.41 -3.78 -16.14
N ASP A 86 -9.34 -3.13 -16.61
CA ASP A 86 -8.07 -3.05 -15.90
C ASP A 86 -8.18 -2.29 -14.57
N ILE A 87 -8.88 -1.15 -14.55
CA ILE A 87 -9.18 -0.39 -13.32
C ILE A 87 -9.90 -1.26 -12.29
N ARG A 88 -10.89 -2.05 -12.73
CA ARG A 88 -11.66 -2.94 -11.85
C ARG A 88 -10.77 -4.04 -11.28
N ASP A 89 -9.96 -4.68 -12.12
CA ASP A 89 -9.09 -5.79 -11.71
C ASP A 89 -8.02 -5.28 -10.72
N LEU A 90 -7.48 -4.08 -10.94
CA LEU A 90 -6.58 -3.39 -10.00
C LEU A 90 -7.24 -3.10 -8.66
N LEU A 91 -8.49 -2.61 -8.68
CA LEU A 91 -9.25 -2.30 -7.46
C LEU A 91 -9.56 -3.57 -6.65
N ILE A 92 -9.89 -4.67 -7.32
CA ILE A 92 -10.05 -5.98 -6.68
C ILE A 92 -8.75 -6.43 -6.01
N CYS A 93 -7.61 -6.33 -6.70
CA CYS A 93 -6.31 -6.70 -6.13
C CYS A 93 -5.97 -5.86 -4.89
N PHE A 94 -6.18 -4.55 -4.95
CA PHE A 94 -5.95 -3.64 -3.82
C PHE A 94 -6.88 -3.94 -2.65
N SER A 95 -8.13 -4.32 -2.93
CA SER A 95 -9.11 -4.69 -1.90
C SER A 95 -8.69 -5.97 -1.19
N ILE A 96 -8.28 -7.00 -1.91
CA ILE A 96 -7.77 -8.26 -1.34
C ILE A 96 -6.52 -8.00 -0.49
N PHE A 97 -5.60 -7.16 -0.98
CA PHE A 97 -4.42 -6.75 -0.22
C PHE A 97 -4.78 -6.05 1.09
N LEU A 98 -5.68 -5.06 1.06
CA LEU A 98 -6.08 -4.33 2.27
C LEU A 98 -6.85 -5.20 3.27
N VAL A 99 -7.74 -6.06 2.81
CA VAL A 99 -8.48 -6.99 3.68
C VAL A 99 -7.51 -7.95 4.36
N SER A 100 -6.58 -8.55 3.60
CA SER A 100 -5.56 -9.44 4.18
C SER A 100 -4.66 -8.72 5.19
N LEU A 101 -4.22 -7.49 4.89
CA LEU A 101 -3.47 -6.64 5.81
C LEU A 101 -4.24 -6.37 7.11
N ILE A 102 -5.52 -6.00 7.02
CA ILE A 102 -6.35 -5.75 8.20
C ILE A 102 -6.47 -7.01 9.06
N CYS A 103 -6.69 -8.18 8.45
CA CYS A 103 -6.74 -9.45 9.17
C CYS A 103 -5.41 -9.77 9.88
N VAL A 104 -4.27 -9.55 9.22
CA VAL A 104 -2.94 -9.71 9.82
C VAL A 104 -2.75 -8.74 11.00
N ASN A 105 -3.22 -7.50 10.89
CA ASN A 105 -3.11 -6.52 11.96
C ASN A 105 -4.00 -6.87 13.16
N ILE A 106 -5.22 -7.36 12.92
CA ILE A 106 -6.08 -7.89 14.00
C ILE A 106 -5.40 -9.09 14.68
N SER A 107 -4.80 -9.99 13.89
CA SER A 107 -4.00 -11.10 14.41
C SER A 107 -2.88 -10.63 15.34
N ARG A 108 -2.10 -9.65 14.90
CA ARG A 108 -1.01 -9.05 15.69
C ARG A 108 -1.51 -8.51 17.02
N VAL A 109 -2.58 -7.71 17.00
CA VAL A 109 -3.17 -7.12 18.20
C VAL A 109 -3.56 -8.22 19.19
N ILE A 110 -4.34 -9.22 18.74
CA ILE A 110 -4.85 -10.28 19.61
C ILE A 110 -3.71 -11.13 20.21
N LEU A 111 -2.75 -11.54 19.38
CA LEU A 111 -1.69 -12.47 19.78
C LEU A 111 -0.63 -11.83 20.67
N GLN A 112 -0.34 -10.54 20.48
CA GLN A 112 0.73 -9.87 21.22
C GLN A 112 0.23 -9.18 22.49
N SER A 113 -1.03 -8.73 22.52
CA SER A 113 -1.54 -8.01 23.69
C SER A 113 -2.13 -8.90 24.78
N SER A 114 -2.38 -10.18 24.50
CA SER A 114 -3.02 -11.09 25.46
C SER A 114 -2.42 -12.50 25.39
N PRO A 115 -1.64 -12.90 26.41
CA PRO A 115 -1.13 -14.26 26.52
C PRO A 115 -2.23 -15.32 26.50
N TYR A 116 -3.35 -15.06 27.18
CA TYR A 116 -4.50 -15.95 27.18
C TYR A 116 -5.07 -16.16 25.77
N MET A 117 -5.22 -15.09 24.99
CA MET A 117 -5.72 -15.23 23.63
C MET A 117 -4.71 -15.95 22.73
N ASN A 118 -3.41 -15.74 22.96
CA ASN A 118 -2.37 -16.48 22.24
C ASN A 118 -2.51 -18.00 22.47
N ASP A 119 -2.68 -18.42 23.73
CA ASP A 119 -2.87 -19.84 24.10
C ASP A 119 -4.14 -20.45 23.49
N VAL A 120 -5.24 -19.68 23.50
CA VAL A 120 -6.52 -20.10 22.88
C VAL A 120 -6.33 -20.27 21.37
N VAL A 121 -5.66 -19.32 20.71
CA VAL A 121 -5.42 -19.39 19.26
C VAL A 121 -4.55 -20.59 18.90
N SER A 122 -3.52 -20.90 19.68
CA SER A 122 -2.63 -22.04 19.41
C SER A 122 -3.28 -23.40 19.66
N THR A 123 -4.35 -23.46 20.46
CA THR A 123 -5.00 -24.72 20.86
C THR A 123 -6.24 -25.04 20.01
N VAL A 124 -6.96 -24.01 19.56
CA VAL A 124 -8.20 -24.18 18.80
C VAL A 124 -7.90 -24.22 17.31
N ASN A 125 -8.07 -25.40 16.68
CA ASN A 125 -7.72 -25.64 15.28
C ASN A 125 -8.34 -24.62 14.28
N SER A 126 -9.56 -24.15 14.53
CA SER A 126 -10.20 -23.15 13.67
C SER A 126 -9.50 -21.79 13.74
N TYR A 127 -8.99 -21.39 14.90
CA TYR A 127 -8.23 -20.14 15.06
C TYR A 127 -6.83 -20.26 14.48
N VAL A 128 -6.15 -21.39 14.67
CA VAL A 128 -4.86 -21.67 13.99
C VAL A 128 -5.03 -21.53 12.48
N LEU A 129 -6.08 -22.15 11.91
CA LEU A 129 -6.33 -22.09 10.47
C LEU A 129 -6.71 -20.69 9.99
N PHE A 130 -7.49 -19.94 10.77
CA PHE A 130 -7.86 -18.57 10.42
C PHE A 130 -6.64 -17.62 10.44
N PHE A 131 -5.88 -17.60 11.53
CA PHE A 131 -4.72 -16.71 11.67
C PHE A 131 -3.55 -17.14 10.77
N GLY A 132 -3.28 -18.44 10.64
CA GLY A 132 -2.30 -18.94 9.68
C GLY A 132 -2.72 -18.68 8.22
N GLY A 133 -3.99 -18.95 7.89
CA GLY A 133 -4.54 -18.75 6.54
C GLY A 133 -4.54 -17.30 6.09
N THR A 134 -4.85 -16.36 6.98
CA THR A 134 -4.80 -14.91 6.68
C THR A 134 -3.39 -14.41 6.40
N ARG A 135 -2.37 -14.91 7.12
CA ARG A 135 -0.95 -14.62 6.84
C ARG A 135 -0.51 -15.18 5.49
N VAL A 136 -0.92 -16.41 5.14
CA VAL A 136 -0.66 -16.99 3.82
C VAL A 136 -1.33 -16.20 2.71
N LEU A 137 -2.59 -15.78 2.92
CA LEU A 137 -3.30 -14.91 1.98
C LEU A 137 -2.57 -13.58 1.77
N PHE A 138 -2.00 -13.01 2.83
CA PHE A 138 -1.19 -11.80 2.74
C PHE A 138 0.08 -12.01 1.91
N ILE A 139 0.75 -13.17 2.02
CA ILE A 139 1.88 -13.50 1.12
C ILE A 139 1.43 -13.50 -0.34
N PHE A 140 0.32 -14.17 -0.67
CA PHE A 140 -0.20 -14.17 -2.04
C PHE A 140 -0.56 -12.77 -2.53
N SER A 141 -1.17 -11.93 -1.69
CA SER A 141 -1.51 -10.55 -2.06
C SER A 141 -0.25 -9.69 -2.29
N THR A 142 0.83 -9.91 -1.53
CA THR A 142 2.12 -9.25 -1.78
C THR A 142 2.76 -9.63 -3.10
N ILE A 143 2.64 -10.90 -3.53
CA ILE A 143 3.14 -11.37 -4.83
C ILE A 143 2.41 -10.68 -5.98
N VAL A 144 1.08 -10.60 -5.89
CA VAL A 144 0.26 -9.88 -6.89
C VAL A 144 0.66 -8.40 -6.95
N PHE A 145 0.92 -7.78 -5.80
CA PHE A 145 1.37 -6.39 -5.74
C PHE A 145 2.74 -6.18 -6.42
N ILE A 146 3.66 -7.15 -6.37
CA ILE A 146 4.92 -7.09 -7.12
C ILE A 146 4.66 -7.03 -8.63
N PHE A 147 3.78 -7.88 -9.17
CA PHE A 147 3.46 -7.86 -10.60
C PHE A 147 2.90 -6.50 -11.04
N ILE A 148 2.03 -5.90 -10.22
CA ILE A 148 1.51 -4.55 -10.46
C ILE A 148 2.66 -3.53 -10.45
N ALA A 149 3.53 -3.56 -9.44
CA ALA A 149 4.64 -2.63 -9.34
C ALA A 149 5.63 -2.73 -10.53
N VAL A 150 5.90 -3.96 -10.99
CA VAL A 150 6.75 -4.23 -12.17
C VAL A 150 6.12 -3.69 -13.44
N SER A 151 4.81 -3.90 -13.64
CA SER A 151 4.05 -3.34 -14.77
C SER A 151 4.18 -1.81 -14.86
N ARG A 152 4.21 -1.14 -13.70
CA ARG A 152 4.34 0.33 -13.61
C ARG A 152 5.76 0.85 -13.89
N ARG A 153 6.76 -0.02 -14.05
CA ARG A 153 8.18 0.32 -14.31
C ARG A 153 8.76 1.34 -13.32
N ASN A 154 8.26 1.36 -12.09
CA ASN A 154 8.73 2.28 -11.07
C ASN A 154 9.61 1.55 -10.05
N VAL A 155 10.91 1.85 -10.09
CA VAL A 155 11.93 1.19 -9.26
C VAL A 155 11.63 1.30 -7.76
N PHE A 156 11.07 2.43 -7.30
CA PHE A 156 10.72 2.61 -5.88
C PHE A 156 9.54 1.73 -5.47
N LEU A 157 8.50 1.64 -6.30
CA LEU A 157 7.34 0.77 -6.03
C LEU A 157 7.73 -0.70 -6.06
N ILE A 158 8.64 -1.10 -6.98
CA ILE A 158 9.19 -2.46 -7.03
C ILE A 158 10.01 -2.75 -5.77
N SER A 159 10.82 -1.80 -5.31
CA SER A 159 11.61 -1.98 -4.08
C SER A 159 10.69 -2.12 -2.85
N ILE A 160 9.64 -1.29 -2.75
CA ILE A 160 8.64 -1.36 -1.68
C ILE A 160 7.91 -2.70 -1.70
N SER A 161 7.49 -3.18 -2.88
CA SER A 161 6.74 -4.44 -3.00
C SER A 161 7.60 -5.66 -2.64
N VAL A 162 8.87 -5.70 -3.05
CA VAL A 162 9.82 -6.77 -2.67
C VAL A 162 10.09 -6.76 -1.17
N LEU A 163 10.32 -5.60 -0.56
CA LEU A 163 10.48 -5.50 0.90
C LEU A 163 9.21 -5.96 1.63
N ASN A 164 8.03 -5.60 1.12
CA ASN A 164 6.76 -6.01 1.72
C ASN A 164 6.51 -7.53 1.60
N MET A 165 6.99 -8.17 0.54
CA MET A 165 7.01 -9.63 0.45
C MET A 165 7.93 -10.26 1.50
N GLY A 166 9.10 -9.66 1.75
CA GLY A 166 9.95 -10.09 2.86
C GLY A 166 9.27 -9.93 4.23
N VAL A 167 8.54 -8.83 4.43
CA VAL A 167 7.74 -8.61 5.64
C VAL A 167 6.63 -9.66 5.78
N SER A 168 5.89 -9.99 4.72
CA SER A 168 4.81 -10.98 4.79
C SER A 168 5.31 -12.38 5.15
N VAL A 169 6.46 -12.79 4.60
CA VAL A 169 7.12 -14.06 4.97
C VAL A 169 7.59 -14.04 6.43
N MET A 170 8.19 -12.95 6.88
CA MET A 170 8.67 -12.84 8.27
C MET A 170 7.52 -12.82 9.28
N ILE A 171 6.39 -12.20 8.95
CA ILE A 171 5.16 -12.27 9.77
C ILE A 171 4.64 -13.72 9.85
N TRP A 172 4.70 -14.46 8.75
CA TRP A 172 4.31 -15.87 8.75
C TRP A 172 5.24 -16.72 9.63
N LEU A 173 6.53 -16.39 9.70
CA LEU A 173 7.53 -17.02 10.56
C LEU A 173 7.56 -16.48 12.01
N ASP A 174 6.58 -15.68 12.43
CA ASP A 174 6.48 -15.04 13.75
C ASP A 174 7.62 -14.06 14.11
N PHE A 175 8.41 -13.59 13.14
CA PHE A 175 9.43 -12.55 13.33
C PHE A 175 8.88 -11.11 13.22
N ASP A 176 7.64 -10.88 13.65
CA ASP A 176 6.88 -9.65 13.37
C ASP A 176 7.32 -8.43 14.20
N ALA A 177 7.99 -8.61 15.34
CA ALA A 177 8.37 -7.46 16.17
C ALA A 177 9.76 -6.89 15.83
N ASN A 178 10.69 -7.72 15.36
CA ASN A 178 12.11 -7.34 15.19
C ASN A 178 12.40 -6.79 13.78
N ILE A 179 12.83 -7.68 12.88
CA ILE A 179 13.37 -7.36 11.56
C ILE A 179 12.30 -6.68 10.69
N THR A 180 11.05 -7.13 10.78
CA THR A 180 9.90 -6.57 10.08
C THR A 180 9.62 -5.12 10.44
N ALA A 181 9.78 -4.70 11.71
CA ALA A 181 9.59 -3.30 12.10
C ALA A 181 10.62 -2.40 11.43
N ILE A 182 11.89 -2.85 11.36
CA ILE A 182 12.97 -2.16 10.64
C ILE A 182 12.67 -2.12 9.14
N MET A 183 12.22 -3.24 8.54
CA MET A 183 11.84 -3.28 7.13
C MET A 183 10.67 -2.34 6.82
N ARG A 184 9.65 -2.26 7.69
CA ARG A 184 8.52 -1.33 7.56
C ARG A 184 8.97 0.13 7.64
N ILE A 185 9.95 0.46 8.49
CA ILE A 185 10.57 1.81 8.52
C ILE A 185 11.28 2.11 7.20
N ILE A 186 12.05 1.16 6.65
CA ILE A 186 12.73 1.33 5.35
C ILE A 186 11.69 1.53 4.22
N ILE A 187 10.61 0.75 4.22
CA ILE A 187 9.49 0.90 3.27
C ILE A 187 8.90 2.32 3.37
N ALA A 188 8.69 2.84 4.58
CA ALA A 188 8.15 4.17 4.79
C ALA A 188 9.09 5.27 4.26
N ILE A 189 10.39 5.14 4.47
CA ILE A 189 11.40 6.06 3.94
C ILE A 189 11.39 6.03 2.40
N LEU A 190 11.37 4.85 1.79
CA LEU A 190 11.27 4.69 0.34
C LEU A 190 9.99 5.31 -0.21
N ALA A 191 8.87 5.17 0.50
CA ALA A 191 7.60 5.78 0.13
C ALA A 191 7.67 7.31 0.17
N ILE A 192 8.30 7.91 1.19
CA ILE A 192 8.53 9.36 1.26
C ILE A 192 9.34 9.84 0.05
N VAL A 193 10.45 9.17 -0.26
CA VAL A 193 11.29 9.49 -1.43
C VAL A 193 10.47 9.38 -2.72
N TYR A 194 9.69 8.31 -2.87
CA TYR A 194 8.80 8.10 -4.00
C TYR A 194 7.78 9.25 -4.13
N TYR A 195 7.12 9.66 -3.05
CA TYR A 195 6.17 10.77 -3.10
C TYR A 195 6.86 12.08 -3.48
N ILE A 196 8.04 12.38 -2.94
CA ILE A 196 8.82 13.59 -3.28
C ILE A 196 9.15 13.61 -4.77
N LEU A 197 9.63 12.49 -5.32
CA LEU A 197 10.00 12.36 -6.74
C LEU A 197 8.81 12.28 -7.69
N LEU A 198 7.60 12.01 -7.18
CA LEU A 198 6.37 12.07 -7.97
C LEU A 198 6.20 13.50 -8.50
N LYS A 199 6.34 13.66 -9.83
CA LYS A 199 6.18 14.97 -10.51
C LYS A 199 4.76 15.52 -10.27
N ASN A 200 4.67 16.78 -9.85
CA ASN A 200 3.41 17.52 -9.80
C ASN A 200 2.96 17.82 -11.24
N ILE A 201 2.15 16.96 -11.85
CA ILE A 201 1.63 17.22 -13.19
C ILE A 201 0.34 18.01 -13.03
N ILE A 202 0.46 19.33 -12.90
CA ILE A 202 -0.61 20.23 -13.31
C ILE A 202 -0.27 20.64 -14.74
N LYS A 203 -0.58 19.79 -15.71
CA LYS A 203 -0.66 20.23 -17.11
C LYS A 203 -2.04 20.87 -17.26
N TYR A 204 -2.16 22.16 -16.96
CA TYR A 204 -3.27 22.95 -17.50
C TYR A 204 -3.11 22.90 -19.02
N SER A 205 -3.82 21.98 -19.67
CA SER A 205 -4.04 22.03 -21.10
C SER A 205 -5.08 23.12 -21.36
N PHE A 206 -4.68 24.39 -21.25
CA PHE A 206 -5.36 25.40 -22.04
C PHE A 206 -4.88 25.18 -23.47
N LYS A 207 -5.71 24.48 -24.23
CA LYS A 207 -5.56 24.29 -25.66
C LYS A 207 -5.50 25.69 -26.27
N GLN A 208 -4.30 26.15 -26.66
CA GLN A 208 -4.18 27.23 -27.65
C GLN A 208 -4.87 26.68 -28.90
N THR A 209 -6.07 27.16 -29.19
CA THR A 209 -6.70 27.02 -30.49
C THR A 209 -5.89 27.86 -31.47
N ASP A 210 -4.79 27.30 -31.97
CA ASP A 210 -4.28 27.68 -33.28
C ASP A 210 -5.15 26.95 -34.31
N ASN A 211 -6.04 27.70 -34.96
CA ASN A 211 -6.72 27.25 -36.17
C ASN A 211 -6.14 28.01 -37.37
N PRO A 212 -5.11 27.48 -38.05
CA PRO A 212 -4.77 27.92 -39.38
C PRO A 212 -5.58 27.09 -40.37
N GLU A 213 -6.55 27.71 -41.04
CA GLU A 213 -6.74 27.69 -42.49
C GLU A 213 -8.17 28.09 -42.89
N LEU A 214 -8.23 28.76 -44.06
CA LEU A 214 -9.39 29.14 -44.88
C LEU A 214 -10.11 30.43 -44.43
N GLU A 215 -10.33 31.44 -45.26
CA GLU A 215 -10.09 31.68 -46.68
C GLU A 215 -10.50 33.14 -46.92
N ASN A 216 -9.85 33.84 -47.85
CA ASN A 216 -10.28 35.16 -48.29
C ASN A 216 -11.74 35.13 -48.79
N ILE A 217 -12.64 35.88 -48.15
CA ILE A 217 -13.83 36.43 -48.82
C ILE A 217 -14.05 37.87 -48.34
N LYS A 218 -13.50 38.83 -49.09
CA LYS A 218 -14.23 39.96 -49.67
C LYS A 218 -13.38 40.63 -50.74
#